data_AF-A0A5T8G289-F1
#
_entry.id   AF-A0A5T8G289-F1
#
_cell.length_a   1.000
_cell.length_b   1.000
_cell.length_c   1.000
_cell.angle_alpha   90.00
_cell.angle_beta   90.00
_cell.angle_gamma   90.00
#
_symmetry.space_group_name_H-M   'P 1'
#
loop_
_entity.id
_entity.type
_entity.pdbx_description
1 polymer ?
#
loop_
_entity_poly.entity_id
_entity_poly.type
_entity_poly.pdbx_seq_one_letter_code
_entity_poly.pdbx_strand_id
1 'polypeptide(L)'
;PPTTGILSLYNRGDRRRWYWPCPHCGEYFQPSMENMTGYRDSADPMVASEAARLQCPHCHKLTEPQQKRELNNRGVWLREGQHIDRDGNITGEARRSRIASFWMEGPAAAYQTWAQLVYKLLTAEEEYERTGSEETLKAVINTDWGLPYQSRRSLEARSSDALMARAEDVSKRTVPDGVRFIVATVDVQGGKKRRFVVQMVGYGAYGERWIIDRYNIRYSLRVNENGESQPVNPAAMPEDWDLLRTDVLDKEYPLAGDPEQFMPVLAMAVDSGGEDGVTDNAYAFWRRCKRRGVAGRVYLFKGDSTRREKLITKTYPDNTERSDRKAKARGQVPLYLLQTNALKDRIAAALEREEPGANYIHFPDWLGPWFYEELTYEERGADGKWKKPGRGNNEALDLMCYAHALVIIRKYEQINWEKPPGWARLPEKGAAKTTQPVGARRQEQHEGGEKAVKARKKKILPAWGGGSGGGWL
;
A
#
# COMPACT_ATOMS: atom_id res chain seq x y z
N PRO A 1 -17.76 12.38 -12.51
CA PRO A 1 -16.55 11.80 -11.89
C PRO A 1 -15.74 11.01 -12.95
N PRO A 2 -14.41 10.90 -12.82
CA PRO A 2 -13.62 9.98 -13.65
C PRO A 2 -14.00 8.54 -13.30
N THR A 3 -14.62 7.85 -14.26
CA THR A 3 -15.20 6.51 -14.07
C THR A 3 -14.91 5.65 -15.29
N THR A 4 -14.82 4.33 -15.11
CA THR A 4 -14.74 3.35 -16.19
C THR A 4 -16.14 3.00 -16.73
N GLY A 5 -16.23 2.11 -17.72
CA GLY A 5 -17.52 1.62 -18.24
C GLY A 5 -18.34 2.67 -19.02
N ILE A 6 -19.67 2.55 -18.98
CA ILE A 6 -20.59 3.40 -19.76
C ILE A 6 -20.49 4.89 -19.39
N LEU A 7 -20.19 5.21 -18.14
CA LEU A 7 -19.98 6.59 -17.71
C LEU A 7 -18.68 7.18 -18.29
N SER A 8 -17.69 6.37 -18.65
CA SER A 8 -16.52 6.82 -19.42
C SER A 8 -16.91 7.28 -20.84
N LEU A 9 -17.89 6.62 -21.47
CA LEU A 9 -18.45 7.05 -22.75
C LEU A 9 -19.21 8.37 -22.61
N TYR A 10 -20.05 8.49 -21.57
CA TYR A 10 -20.71 9.75 -21.23
C TYR A 10 -19.70 10.89 -21.05
N ASN A 11 -18.61 10.63 -20.30
CA ASN A 11 -17.61 11.64 -20.01
C ASN A 11 -16.86 12.16 -21.26
N ARG A 12 -16.80 11.38 -22.33
CA ARG A 12 -16.20 11.74 -23.62
C ARG A 12 -17.16 12.52 -24.53
N GLY A 13 -18.46 12.48 -24.28
CA GLY A 13 -19.47 13.19 -25.07
C GLY A 13 -19.75 14.62 -24.62
N ASP A 14 -20.90 15.16 -25.07
CA ASP A 14 -21.43 16.48 -24.74
C ASP A 14 -22.26 16.51 -23.44
N ARG A 15 -22.32 15.38 -22.75
CA ARG A 15 -22.81 15.21 -21.37
C ARG A 15 -24.22 15.75 -21.09
N ARG A 16 -25.20 15.38 -21.91
CA ARG A 16 -26.59 15.81 -21.73
C ARG A 16 -27.24 15.21 -20.49
N ARG A 17 -27.97 16.05 -19.75
CA ARG A 17 -28.78 15.65 -18.59
C ARG A 17 -30.25 16.00 -18.79
N TRP A 18 -31.11 15.26 -18.11
CA TRP A 18 -32.56 15.35 -18.22
C TRP A 18 -33.15 16.29 -17.16
N TYR A 19 -33.99 17.24 -17.60
CA TYR A 19 -34.63 18.23 -16.73
C TYR A 19 -36.14 18.19 -16.89
N TRP A 20 -36.86 18.38 -15.78
CA TRP A 20 -38.32 18.55 -15.76
C TRP A 20 -38.69 20.01 -15.46
N PRO A 21 -39.73 20.56 -16.12
CA PRO A 21 -40.33 21.82 -15.70
C PRO A 21 -41.13 21.59 -14.42
N CYS A 22 -40.80 22.31 -13.33
CA CYS A 22 -41.55 22.19 -12.09
C CYS A 22 -43.02 22.61 -12.32
N PRO A 23 -44.02 21.80 -11.90
CA PRO A 23 -45.43 22.15 -12.09
C PRO A 23 -45.88 23.33 -11.22
N HIS A 24 -45.06 23.73 -10.24
CA HIS A 24 -45.42 24.76 -9.28
C HIS A 24 -44.78 26.12 -9.56
N CYS A 25 -43.51 26.17 -9.98
CA CYS A 25 -42.78 27.41 -10.23
C CYS A 25 -42.28 27.57 -11.67
N GLY A 26 -42.44 26.56 -12.53
CA GLY A 26 -41.95 26.58 -13.92
C GLY A 26 -40.45 26.37 -14.07
N GLU A 27 -39.65 26.62 -13.04
CA GLU A 27 -38.20 26.39 -13.06
C GLU A 27 -37.86 24.92 -13.34
N TYR A 28 -36.82 24.71 -14.13
CA TYR A 28 -36.39 23.37 -14.52
C TYR A 28 -35.42 22.78 -13.47
N PHE A 29 -35.58 21.49 -13.19
CA PHE A 29 -34.70 20.78 -12.26
C PHE A 29 -34.46 19.34 -12.72
N GLN A 30 -33.36 18.74 -12.25
CA GLN A 30 -33.06 17.34 -12.51
C GLN A 30 -33.83 16.45 -11.51
N PRO A 31 -34.57 15.43 -11.98
CA PRO A 31 -35.14 14.41 -11.11
C PRO A 31 -34.03 13.46 -10.63
N SER A 32 -33.29 13.90 -9.62
CA SER A 32 -32.12 13.22 -9.05
C SER A 32 -32.40 12.60 -7.68
N MET A 33 -31.50 11.74 -7.22
CA MET A 33 -31.53 11.16 -5.88
C MET A 33 -31.52 12.22 -4.78
N GLU A 34 -30.75 13.31 -4.96
CA GLU A 34 -30.64 14.43 -4.01
C GLU A 34 -31.99 15.15 -3.77
N ASN A 35 -32.86 15.15 -4.78
CA ASN A 35 -34.16 15.79 -4.69
C ASN A 35 -35.25 14.84 -4.15
N MET A 36 -34.94 13.57 -3.91
CA MET A 36 -35.88 12.60 -3.34
C MET A 36 -35.98 12.81 -1.82
N THR A 37 -37.20 12.88 -1.29
CA THR A 37 -37.48 13.14 0.13
C THR A 37 -38.68 12.32 0.63
N GLY A 38 -39.00 12.43 1.93
CA GLY A 38 -40.15 11.79 2.59
C GLY A 38 -39.93 10.33 3.00
N TYR A 39 -38.85 9.69 2.53
CA TYR A 39 -38.56 8.28 2.79
C TYR A 39 -37.62 8.03 3.98
N ARG A 40 -37.27 9.06 4.75
CA ARG A 40 -36.41 8.95 5.94
C ARG A 40 -37.17 9.06 7.26
N ASP A 41 -38.48 9.32 7.19
CA ASP A 41 -39.32 9.60 8.37
C ASP A 41 -39.89 8.34 9.04
N SER A 42 -39.71 7.16 8.42
CA SER A 42 -40.18 5.88 8.91
C SER A 42 -39.04 4.85 8.87
N ALA A 43 -38.97 4.02 9.92
CA ALA A 43 -38.04 2.90 9.99
C ALA A 43 -38.52 1.70 9.15
N ASP A 44 -39.81 1.60 8.82
CA ASP A 44 -40.35 0.55 7.95
C ASP A 44 -40.07 0.92 6.48
N PRO A 45 -39.27 0.11 5.73
CA PRO A 45 -38.95 0.38 4.33
C PRO A 45 -40.16 0.49 3.41
N MET A 46 -41.24 -0.25 3.70
CA MET A 46 -42.46 -0.22 2.90
C MET A 46 -43.14 1.15 3.04
N VAL A 47 -43.43 1.57 4.26
CA VAL A 47 -44.04 2.87 4.57
C VAL A 47 -43.17 4.03 4.08
N ALA A 48 -41.87 3.96 4.33
CA ALA A 48 -40.90 4.95 3.87
C ALA A 48 -40.89 5.08 2.34
N SER A 49 -40.94 3.95 1.62
CA SER A 49 -40.95 3.96 0.16
C SER A 49 -42.22 4.56 -0.44
N GLU A 50 -43.38 4.33 0.16
CA GLU A 50 -44.66 4.89 -0.29
C GLU A 50 -44.73 6.41 -0.08
N ALA A 51 -44.03 6.92 0.93
CA ALA A 51 -43.89 8.34 1.23
C ALA A 51 -42.89 9.08 0.31
N ALA A 52 -42.11 8.37 -0.50
CA ALA A 52 -41.10 8.96 -1.37
C ALA A 52 -41.70 9.97 -2.37
N ARG A 53 -41.18 11.20 -2.37
CA ARG A 53 -41.56 12.29 -3.28
C ARG A 53 -40.33 13.01 -3.81
N LEU A 54 -40.44 13.61 -5.00
CA LEU A 54 -39.42 14.53 -5.50
C LEU A 54 -39.75 15.96 -5.07
N GLN A 55 -38.81 16.62 -4.39
CA GLN A 55 -38.90 18.01 -4.01
C GLN A 55 -38.21 18.89 -5.06
N CYS A 56 -38.87 19.97 -5.48
CA CYS A 56 -38.24 20.96 -6.34
C CYS A 56 -37.18 21.75 -5.54
N PRO A 57 -35.92 21.87 -6.01
CA PRO A 57 -34.89 22.62 -5.30
C PRO A 57 -35.13 24.14 -5.30
N HIS A 58 -35.99 24.64 -6.19
CA HIS A 58 -36.27 26.08 -6.34
C HIS A 58 -37.41 26.58 -5.46
N CYS A 59 -38.48 25.78 -5.31
CA CYS A 59 -39.69 26.18 -4.57
C CYS A 59 -40.05 25.25 -3.41
N HIS A 60 -39.27 24.18 -3.20
CA HIS A 60 -39.44 23.18 -2.14
C HIS A 60 -40.79 22.44 -2.11
N LYS A 61 -41.64 22.64 -3.12
CA LYS A 61 -42.89 21.90 -3.26
C LYS A 61 -42.63 20.49 -3.78
N LEU A 62 -43.47 19.57 -3.30
CA LEU A 62 -43.39 18.16 -3.64
C LEU A 62 -44.10 17.87 -4.96
N THR A 63 -43.53 16.94 -5.72
CA THR A 63 -44.10 16.35 -6.91
C THR A 63 -44.68 14.99 -6.54
N GLU A 64 -45.92 14.75 -6.92
CA GLU A 64 -46.61 13.49 -6.66
C GLU A 64 -46.21 12.40 -7.69
N PRO A 65 -46.17 11.11 -7.32
CA PRO A 65 -45.76 10.03 -8.20
C PRO A 65 -46.58 9.95 -9.49
N GLN A 66 -47.86 10.32 -9.45
CA GLN A 66 -48.77 10.33 -10.59
C GLN A 66 -48.36 11.35 -11.66
N GLN A 67 -47.67 12.42 -11.26
CA GLN A 67 -47.19 13.47 -12.17
C GLN A 67 -45.94 13.05 -12.95
N LYS A 68 -45.23 11.98 -12.52
CA LYS A 68 -43.99 11.51 -13.14
C LYS A 68 -44.09 11.33 -14.66
N ARG A 69 -45.17 10.70 -15.13
CA ARG A 69 -45.35 10.41 -16.57
C ARG A 69 -45.52 11.70 -17.37
N GLU A 70 -46.30 12.65 -16.86
CA GLU A 70 -46.51 13.94 -17.51
C GLU A 70 -45.20 14.73 -17.57
N LEU A 71 -44.46 14.80 -16.47
CA LEU A 71 -43.20 15.51 -16.37
C LEU A 71 -42.12 14.92 -17.29
N ASN A 72 -42.08 13.59 -17.41
CA ASN A 72 -41.23 12.93 -18.40
C ASN A 72 -41.59 13.28 -19.84
N ASN A 73 -42.87 13.44 -20.18
CA ASN A 73 -43.24 13.86 -21.53
C ASN A 73 -42.87 15.32 -21.82
N ARG A 74 -42.69 16.13 -20.79
CA ARG A 74 -42.32 17.55 -20.87
C ARG A 74 -40.83 17.81 -20.63
N GLY A 75 -40.04 16.75 -20.43
CA GLY A 75 -38.63 16.87 -20.07
C GLY A 75 -37.76 17.36 -21.23
N VAL A 76 -36.65 18.02 -20.87
CA VAL A 76 -35.70 18.61 -21.84
C VAL A 76 -34.29 18.09 -21.55
N TRP A 77 -33.57 17.72 -22.61
CA TRP A 77 -32.15 17.38 -22.55
C TRP A 77 -31.30 18.64 -22.71
N LEU A 78 -30.50 18.98 -21.70
CA LEU A 78 -29.55 20.09 -21.77
C LEU A 78 -28.12 19.56 -21.83
N ARG A 79 -27.29 20.14 -22.72
CA ARG A 79 -25.85 19.84 -22.77
C ARG A 79 -25.13 20.45 -21.58
N GLU A 80 -23.97 19.89 -21.23
CA GLU A 80 -23.10 20.51 -20.23
C GLU A 80 -22.73 21.94 -20.67
N GLY A 81 -22.88 22.90 -19.75
CA GLY A 81 -22.70 24.34 -20.01
C GLY A 81 -23.97 25.09 -20.45
N GLN A 82 -25.10 24.40 -20.67
CA GLN A 82 -26.39 25.03 -20.94
C GLN A 82 -27.26 25.13 -19.69
N HIS A 83 -28.08 26.17 -19.66
CA HIS A 83 -29.11 26.43 -18.66
C HIS A 83 -30.44 26.71 -19.37
N ILE A 84 -31.55 26.39 -18.72
CA ILE A 84 -32.89 26.69 -19.21
C ILE A 84 -33.62 27.50 -18.14
N ASP A 85 -34.27 28.57 -18.53
CA ASP A 85 -35.10 29.38 -17.64
C ASP A 85 -36.55 28.84 -17.55
N ARG A 86 -37.36 29.43 -16.68
CA ARG A 86 -38.79 29.09 -16.51
C ARG A 86 -39.64 29.21 -17.79
N ASP A 87 -39.21 30.04 -18.73
CA ASP A 87 -39.93 30.30 -19.99
C ASP A 87 -39.50 29.32 -21.10
N GLY A 88 -38.52 28.45 -20.81
CA GLY A 88 -38.00 27.45 -21.71
C GLY A 88 -36.86 27.95 -22.62
N ASN A 89 -36.32 29.15 -22.38
CA ASN A 89 -35.21 29.67 -23.15
C ASN A 89 -33.89 29.05 -22.69
N ILE A 90 -33.16 28.45 -23.63
CA ILE A 90 -31.87 27.82 -23.35
C ILE A 90 -30.75 28.81 -23.60
N THR A 91 -29.92 29.04 -22.58
CA THR A 91 -28.74 29.91 -22.61
C THR A 91 -27.48 29.12 -22.21
N GLY A 92 -26.30 29.73 -22.38
CA GLY A 92 -25.02 29.13 -22.03
C GLY A 92 -24.28 28.47 -23.20
N GLU A 93 -22.96 28.29 -23.03
CA GLU A 93 -22.09 27.70 -24.05
C GLU A 93 -22.12 26.17 -23.95
N ALA A 94 -22.73 25.53 -24.94
CA ALA A 94 -22.82 24.09 -25.00
C ALA A 94 -21.45 23.43 -25.23
N ARG A 95 -21.12 22.44 -24.40
CA ARG A 95 -19.95 21.61 -24.61
C ARG A 95 -19.93 21.00 -26.01
N ARG A 96 -18.81 21.17 -26.71
CA ARG A 96 -18.56 20.59 -28.02
C ARG A 96 -17.91 19.22 -27.89
N SER A 97 -18.53 18.21 -28.48
CA SER A 97 -17.95 16.87 -28.63
C SER A 97 -18.47 16.23 -29.91
N ARG A 98 -17.73 15.23 -30.42
CA ARG A 98 -18.18 14.38 -31.55
C ARG A 98 -19.24 13.37 -31.13
N ILE A 99 -19.41 13.13 -29.82
CA ILE A 99 -20.33 12.14 -29.27
C ILE A 99 -21.46 12.89 -28.57
N ALA A 100 -22.70 12.67 -29.01
CA ALA A 100 -23.88 13.03 -28.23
C ALA A 100 -24.07 11.98 -27.15
N SER A 101 -23.93 12.36 -25.88
CA SER A 101 -24.03 11.43 -24.75
C SER A 101 -25.10 11.89 -23.77
N PHE A 102 -25.87 10.94 -23.25
CA PHE A 102 -27.05 11.21 -22.44
C PHE A 102 -26.95 10.45 -21.12
N TRP A 103 -27.35 11.10 -20.04
CA TRP A 103 -27.41 10.50 -18.72
C TRP A 103 -28.59 11.04 -17.93
N MET A 104 -29.36 10.12 -17.35
CA MET A 104 -30.54 10.39 -16.54
C MET A 104 -30.55 9.42 -15.36
N GLU A 105 -30.92 9.93 -14.20
CA GLU A 105 -31.01 9.15 -12.96
C GLU A 105 -32.34 8.37 -12.85
N GLY A 106 -32.35 7.39 -11.94
CA GLY A 106 -33.47 6.50 -11.67
C GLY A 106 -34.84 7.16 -11.48
N PRO A 107 -34.97 8.32 -10.80
CA PRO A 107 -36.28 8.92 -10.57
C PRO A 107 -37.06 9.25 -11.85
N ALA A 108 -36.37 9.51 -12.97
CA ALA A 108 -37.01 9.71 -14.28
C ALA A 108 -37.15 8.44 -15.13
N ALA A 109 -36.58 7.30 -14.73
CA ALA A 109 -36.70 6.04 -15.47
C ALA A 109 -38.17 5.60 -15.59
N ALA A 110 -38.60 5.24 -16.80
CA ALA A 110 -40.02 4.94 -17.09
C ALA A 110 -40.53 3.65 -16.42
N TYR A 111 -39.65 2.65 -16.26
CA TYR A 111 -40.01 1.29 -15.84
C TYR A 111 -40.03 1.07 -14.32
N GLN A 112 -39.73 2.09 -13.52
CA GLN A 112 -39.66 1.97 -12.06
C GLN A 112 -40.47 3.07 -11.38
N THR A 113 -41.23 2.71 -10.34
CA THR A 113 -41.88 3.70 -9.47
C THR A 113 -40.88 4.23 -8.45
N TRP A 114 -41.12 5.42 -7.88
CA TRP A 114 -40.25 5.94 -6.82
C TRP A 114 -40.30 5.06 -5.57
N ALA A 115 -41.47 4.49 -5.25
CA ALA A 115 -41.60 3.51 -4.17
C ALA A 115 -40.70 2.28 -4.41
N GLN A 116 -40.70 1.69 -5.61
CA GLN A 116 -39.80 0.57 -5.91
C GLN A 116 -38.32 0.97 -5.80
N LEU A 117 -37.97 2.14 -6.30
CA LEU A 117 -36.60 2.65 -6.30
C LEU A 117 -36.06 2.87 -4.88
N VAL A 118 -36.89 3.48 -4.03
CA VAL A 118 -36.56 3.73 -2.62
C VAL A 118 -36.60 2.47 -1.78
N TYR A 119 -37.59 1.59 -1.97
CA TYR A 119 -37.67 0.31 -1.26
C TYR A 119 -36.41 -0.53 -1.46
N LYS A 120 -35.93 -0.63 -2.71
CA LYS A 120 -34.67 -1.31 -3.04
C LYS A 120 -33.47 -0.66 -2.36
N LEU A 121 -33.43 0.68 -2.31
CA LEU A 121 -32.35 1.40 -1.64
C LEU A 121 -32.33 1.07 -0.14
N LEU A 122 -33.46 1.23 0.54
CA LEU A 122 -33.57 0.99 1.99
C LEU A 122 -33.24 -0.46 2.35
N THR A 123 -33.78 -1.43 1.59
CA THR A 123 -33.46 -2.85 1.79
C THR A 123 -31.96 -3.14 1.59
N ALA A 124 -31.33 -2.49 0.60
CA ALA A 124 -29.90 -2.65 0.35
C ALA A 124 -29.03 -1.96 1.43
N GLU A 125 -29.49 -0.85 2.00
CA GLU A 125 -28.86 -0.20 3.16
C GLU A 125 -28.95 -1.11 4.40
N GLU A 126 -30.12 -1.69 4.70
CA GLU A 126 -30.29 -2.64 5.80
C GLU A 126 -29.43 -3.90 5.63
N GLU A 127 -29.35 -4.44 4.41
CA GLU A 127 -28.48 -5.58 4.12
C GLU A 127 -27.01 -5.23 4.34
N TYR A 128 -26.59 -4.04 3.91
CA TYR A 128 -25.25 -3.54 4.15
C TYR A 128 -24.96 -3.39 5.65
N GLU A 129 -25.88 -2.81 6.43
CA GLU A 129 -25.73 -2.67 7.88
C GLU A 129 -25.61 -4.03 8.59
N ARG A 130 -26.39 -5.02 8.15
CA ARG A 130 -26.39 -6.36 8.77
C ARG A 130 -25.19 -7.22 8.37
N THR A 131 -24.71 -7.11 7.13
CA THR A 131 -23.74 -8.05 6.56
C THR A 131 -22.38 -7.43 6.25
N GLY A 132 -22.30 -6.10 6.16
CA GLY A 132 -21.15 -5.36 5.68
C GLY A 132 -20.84 -5.54 4.18
N SER A 133 -21.71 -6.23 3.43
CA SER A 133 -21.58 -6.46 1.98
C SER A 133 -22.15 -5.28 1.20
N GLU A 134 -21.38 -4.76 0.24
CA GLU A 134 -21.79 -3.64 -0.61
C GLU A 134 -22.36 -4.08 -1.97
N GLU A 135 -22.46 -5.39 -2.25
CA GLU A 135 -22.83 -5.88 -3.59
C GLU A 135 -24.23 -5.44 -4.01
N THR A 136 -25.24 -5.66 -3.15
CA THR A 136 -26.62 -5.24 -3.40
C THR A 136 -26.73 -3.73 -3.50
N LEU A 137 -26.11 -3.00 -2.58
CA LEU A 137 -26.13 -1.53 -2.57
C LEU A 137 -25.47 -0.96 -3.83
N LYS A 138 -24.33 -1.52 -4.25
CA LYS A 138 -23.66 -1.14 -5.49
C LYS A 138 -24.52 -1.39 -6.72
N ALA A 139 -25.23 -2.52 -6.77
CA ALA A 139 -26.13 -2.84 -7.87
C ALA A 139 -27.29 -1.83 -7.93
N VAL A 140 -27.91 -1.54 -6.79
CA VAL A 140 -29.02 -0.57 -6.69
C VAL A 140 -28.57 0.83 -7.13
N ILE A 141 -27.44 1.32 -6.63
CA ILE A 141 -26.94 2.66 -6.98
C ILE A 141 -26.55 2.76 -8.46
N ASN A 142 -25.82 1.78 -9.01
CA ASN A 142 -25.40 1.84 -10.41
C ASN A 142 -26.53 1.60 -11.42
N THR A 143 -27.42 0.66 -11.13
CA THR A 143 -28.41 0.18 -12.09
C THR A 143 -29.76 0.85 -11.92
N ASP A 144 -30.27 0.93 -10.69
CA ASP A 144 -31.60 1.49 -10.43
C ASP A 144 -31.53 3.03 -10.35
N TRP A 145 -30.61 3.58 -9.57
CA TRP A 145 -30.43 5.04 -9.46
C TRP A 145 -29.64 5.65 -10.62
N GLY A 146 -28.90 4.84 -11.37
CA GLY A 146 -28.10 5.30 -12.50
C GLY A 146 -26.91 6.17 -12.09
N LEU A 147 -26.45 6.04 -10.84
CA LEU A 147 -25.35 6.83 -10.26
C LEU A 147 -24.07 5.99 -10.17
N PRO A 148 -22.89 6.57 -10.37
CA PRO A 148 -21.65 5.86 -10.09
C PRO A 148 -21.56 5.54 -8.59
N TYR A 149 -21.59 4.25 -8.25
CA TYR A 149 -21.41 3.83 -6.87
C TYR A 149 -19.98 4.12 -6.38
N GLN A 150 -19.88 4.79 -5.25
CA GLN A 150 -18.66 4.91 -4.46
C GLN A 150 -18.80 4.02 -3.22
N SER A 151 -17.77 3.22 -2.93
CA SER A 151 -17.80 2.33 -1.78
C SER A 151 -17.91 3.14 -0.48
N ARG A 152 -18.85 2.76 0.40
CA ARG A 152 -19.04 3.40 1.71
C ARG A 152 -17.77 3.28 2.58
N ARG A 153 -17.08 2.14 2.51
CA ARG A 153 -15.75 1.96 3.16
C ARG A 153 -14.67 2.91 2.62
N SER A 154 -14.82 3.39 1.39
CA SER A 154 -13.91 4.39 0.79
C SER A 154 -14.22 5.81 1.26
N LEU A 155 -15.49 6.09 1.61
CA LEU A 155 -15.94 7.40 2.11
C LEU A 155 -15.66 7.60 3.60
N GLU A 156 -15.75 6.55 4.43
CA GLU A 156 -15.75 6.72 5.90
C GLU A 156 -14.40 6.51 6.60
N ALA A 157 -13.34 5.95 5.97
CA ALA A 157 -12.05 5.82 6.68
C ALA A 157 -10.77 5.71 5.83
N ARG A 158 -10.83 5.96 4.51
CA ARG A 158 -9.69 5.70 3.59
C ARG A 158 -9.52 6.71 2.47
N SER A 159 -10.10 7.91 2.58
CA SER A 159 -9.82 8.92 1.57
C SER A 159 -8.37 9.38 1.72
N SER A 160 -7.63 9.38 0.61
CA SER A 160 -6.27 9.90 0.52
C SER A 160 -6.16 11.28 1.18
N ASP A 161 -7.17 12.13 1.01
CA ASP A 161 -7.24 13.47 1.58
C ASP A 161 -7.35 13.47 3.11
N ALA A 162 -8.14 12.56 3.71
CA ALA A 162 -8.26 12.47 5.17
C ALA A 162 -6.94 12.02 5.82
N LEU A 163 -6.23 11.08 5.19
CA LEU A 163 -4.90 10.67 5.67
C LEU A 163 -3.87 11.79 5.48
N MET A 164 -3.95 12.54 4.38
CA MET A 164 -3.07 13.69 4.14
C MET A 164 -3.30 14.82 5.14
N ALA A 165 -4.54 15.04 5.58
CA ALA A 165 -4.88 16.03 6.60
C ALA A 165 -4.26 15.73 7.98
N ARG A 166 -3.83 14.48 8.23
CA ARG A 166 -3.13 14.06 9.44
C ARG A 166 -1.61 14.28 9.38
N ALA A 167 -1.10 14.89 8.31
CA ALA A 167 0.32 15.09 8.16
C ALA A 167 0.88 16.04 9.23
N GLU A 168 2.03 15.67 9.78
CA GLU A 168 2.72 16.38 10.86
C GLU A 168 3.96 17.10 10.32
N ASP A 169 4.25 18.29 10.85
CA ASP A 169 5.48 19.02 10.53
C ASP A 169 6.68 18.28 11.14
N VAL A 170 7.41 17.57 10.28
CA VAL A 170 8.55 16.75 10.67
C VAL A 170 9.68 16.94 9.67
N SER A 171 10.86 17.29 10.19
CA SER A 171 12.06 17.44 9.37
C SER A 171 12.40 16.16 8.60
N LYS A 172 12.50 16.27 7.28
CA LYS A 172 12.79 15.14 6.41
C LYS A 172 14.13 14.48 6.74
N ARG A 173 14.17 13.14 6.75
CA ARG A 173 15.36 12.34 7.14
C ARG A 173 15.84 12.58 8.56
N THR A 174 14.92 12.87 9.47
CA THR A 174 15.20 12.88 10.92
C THR A 174 14.35 11.83 11.60
N VAL A 175 14.81 11.36 12.76
CA VAL A 175 14.11 10.36 13.57
C VAL A 175 13.31 11.11 14.65
N PRO A 176 11.97 11.08 14.60
CA PRO A 176 11.14 11.73 15.62
C PRO A 176 11.33 11.11 17.01
N ASP A 177 10.98 11.90 18.03
CA ASP A 177 10.90 11.40 19.40
C ASP A 177 9.88 10.26 19.49
N GLY A 178 10.19 9.23 20.29
CA GLY A 178 9.36 8.04 20.44
C GLY A 178 9.79 6.84 19.58
N VAL A 179 10.48 7.08 18.45
CA VAL A 179 11.06 6.00 17.64
C VAL A 179 12.12 5.23 18.44
N ARG A 180 12.05 3.91 18.43
CA ARG A 180 12.97 2.99 19.13
C ARG A 180 13.98 2.34 18.20
N PHE A 181 13.61 2.09 16.95
CA PHE A 181 14.48 1.53 15.93
C PHE A 181 13.90 1.79 14.53
N ILE A 182 14.76 1.72 13.49
CA ILE A 182 14.37 1.90 12.09
C ILE A 182 14.41 0.56 11.37
N VAL A 183 13.42 0.29 10.53
CA VAL A 183 13.46 -0.79 9.54
C VAL A 183 13.34 -0.24 8.13
N ALA A 184 14.03 -0.87 7.19
CA ALA A 184 13.96 -0.52 5.78
C ALA A 184 13.17 -1.57 5.01
N THR A 185 12.39 -1.12 4.04
CA THR A 185 11.72 -1.98 3.07
C THR A 185 12.03 -1.52 1.67
N VAL A 186 12.29 -2.49 0.80
CA VAL A 186 12.68 -2.25 -0.58
C VAL A 186 11.79 -3.08 -1.49
N ASP A 187 11.16 -2.41 -2.43
CA ASP A 187 10.42 -3.03 -3.53
C ASP A 187 11.20 -2.84 -4.85
N VAL A 188 11.26 -3.91 -5.64
CA VAL A 188 12.07 -3.99 -6.87
C VAL A 188 11.16 -3.80 -8.06
N GLN A 189 11.22 -2.60 -8.65
CA GLN A 189 10.38 -2.25 -9.81
C GLN A 189 11.15 -2.49 -11.12
N GLY A 190 10.57 -3.32 -11.99
CA GLY A 190 11.10 -3.68 -13.31
C GLY A 190 10.64 -2.75 -14.45
N GLY A 191 10.74 -3.24 -15.69
CA GLY A 191 10.20 -2.59 -16.88
C GLY A 191 11.02 -1.40 -17.40
N LYS A 192 10.34 -0.41 -18.00
CA LYS A 192 10.99 0.78 -18.59
C LYS A 192 11.53 1.77 -17.55
N LYS A 193 10.99 1.77 -16.33
CA LYS A 193 11.35 2.70 -15.23
C LYS A 193 11.90 1.92 -14.03
N ARG A 194 12.98 1.16 -14.29
CA ARG A 194 13.63 0.32 -13.28
C ARG A 194 14.13 1.15 -12.11
N ARG A 195 13.83 0.71 -10.89
CA ARG A 195 14.20 1.40 -9.65
C ARG A 195 14.08 0.46 -8.46
N PHE A 196 14.86 0.74 -7.42
CA PHE A 196 14.54 0.26 -6.08
C PHE A 196 13.73 1.32 -5.36
N VAL A 197 12.56 0.93 -4.89
CA VAL A 197 11.63 1.80 -4.20
C VAL A 197 11.83 1.56 -2.71
N VAL A 198 12.39 2.54 -2.01
CA VAL A 198 12.82 2.40 -0.61
C VAL A 198 11.91 3.21 0.30
N GLN A 199 11.57 2.62 1.44
CA GLN A 199 10.89 3.27 2.55
C GLN A 199 11.54 2.91 3.89
N MET A 200 11.81 3.94 4.68
CA MET A 200 12.33 3.83 6.04
C MET A 200 11.19 4.08 7.02
N VAL A 201 10.96 3.13 7.92
CA VAL A 201 9.90 3.22 8.93
C VAL A 201 10.53 3.11 10.31
N GLY A 202 10.32 4.14 11.12
CA GLY A 202 10.64 4.13 12.55
C GLY A 202 9.53 3.44 13.32
N TYR A 203 9.87 2.55 14.24
CA TYR A 203 8.92 1.91 15.14
C TYR A 203 9.18 2.35 16.57
N GLY A 204 8.12 2.78 17.24
CA GLY A 204 8.09 3.11 18.66
C GLY A 204 7.61 1.93 19.50
N ALA A 205 7.07 2.22 20.68
CA ALA A 205 6.43 1.21 21.53
C ALA A 205 5.01 0.87 21.02
N TYR A 206 4.50 -0.33 21.36
CA TYR A 206 3.11 -0.75 21.14
C TYR A 206 2.52 -0.62 19.72
N GLY A 207 3.36 -0.54 18.71
CA GLY A 207 3.06 -0.59 17.28
C GLY A 207 3.06 0.77 16.61
N GLU A 208 3.23 1.85 17.37
CA GLU A 208 3.28 3.21 16.83
C GLU A 208 4.48 3.37 15.88
N ARG A 209 4.28 4.06 14.75
CA ARG A 209 5.28 4.09 13.68
C ARG A 209 5.28 5.39 12.88
N TRP A 210 6.44 5.74 12.34
CA TRP A 210 6.71 6.98 11.61
C TRP A 210 7.36 6.69 10.26
N ILE A 211 6.91 7.36 9.21
CA ILE A 211 7.64 7.37 7.94
C ILE A 211 8.83 8.34 8.06
N ILE A 212 10.06 7.82 7.97
CA ILE A 212 11.29 8.62 8.15
C ILE A 212 11.83 9.12 6.80
N ASP A 213 11.80 8.27 5.79
CA ASP A 213 12.32 8.58 4.45
C ASP A 213 11.66 7.71 3.39
N ARG A 214 11.51 8.27 2.20
CA ARG A 214 10.88 7.62 1.05
C ARG A 214 11.55 8.11 -0.23
N TYR A 215 12.25 7.22 -0.92
CA TYR A 215 13.04 7.58 -2.11
C TYR A 215 13.18 6.41 -3.09
N ASN A 216 13.69 6.73 -4.29
CA ASN A 216 13.96 5.76 -5.34
C ASN A 216 15.45 5.74 -5.67
N ILE A 217 16.05 4.55 -5.73
CA ILE A 217 17.39 4.35 -6.28
C ILE A 217 17.22 4.01 -7.76
N ARG A 218 17.62 4.94 -8.63
CA ARG A 218 17.43 4.84 -10.10
C ARG A 218 18.74 4.67 -10.86
N TYR A 219 19.85 5.05 -10.24
CA TYR A 219 21.17 5.07 -10.87
C TYR A 219 22.10 4.09 -10.19
N SER A 220 22.94 3.45 -11.01
CA SER A 220 23.96 2.48 -10.63
C SER A 220 25.26 3.19 -10.25
N LEU A 221 26.15 2.47 -9.55
CA LEU A 221 27.57 2.85 -9.44
C LEU A 221 28.32 2.65 -10.76
N ARG A 222 27.76 1.90 -11.72
CA ARG A 222 28.31 1.80 -13.06
C ARG A 222 28.21 3.14 -13.77
N VAL A 223 29.31 3.58 -14.36
CA VAL A 223 29.37 4.77 -15.21
C VAL A 223 29.53 4.37 -16.68
N ASN A 224 29.02 5.19 -17.59
CA ASN A 224 29.32 5.07 -19.03
C ASN A 224 30.71 5.68 -19.34
N GLU A 225 31.10 5.62 -20.61
CA GLU A 225 32.38 6.19 -21.10
C GLU A 225 32.51 7.70 -20.84
N ASN A 226 31.39 8.40 -20.66
CA ASN A 226 31.33 9.83 -20.36
C ASN A 226 31.33 10.13 -18.85
N GLY A 227 31.44 9.11 -17.99
CA GLY A 227 31.42 9.27 -16.54
C GLY A 227 30.03 9.43 -15.92
N GLU A 228 28.95 9.27 -16.70
CA GLU A 228 27.57 9.38 -16.20
C GLU A 228 27.08 8.05 -15.64
N SER A 229 26.41 8.10 -14.48
CA SER A 229 25.82 6.91 -13.85
C SER A 229 24.73 6.29 -14.71
N GLN A 230 24.86 5.00 -14.99
CA GLN A 230 23.88 4.25 -15.76
C GLN A 230 22.62 3.96 -14.94
N PRO A 231 21.45 3.76 -15.56
CA PRO A 231 20.27 3.29 -14.85
C PRO A 231 20.48 1.93 -14.19
N VAL A 232 19.83 1.70 -13.05
CA VAL A 232 19.82 0.38 -12.42
C VAL A 232 19.09 -0.65 -13.29
N ASN A 233 19.59 -1.88 -13.29
CA ASN A 233 19.01 -3.02 -13.94
C ASN A 233 19.01 -4.23 -12.99
N PRO A 234 18.07 -4.30 -12.02
CA PRO A 234 18.06 -5.33 -10.98
C PRO A 234 17.98 -6.76 -11.51
N ALA A 235 17.43 -6.96 -12.72
CA ALA A 235 17.28 -8.27 -13.35
C ALA A 235 18.58 -8.77 -14.00
N ALA A 236 19.33 -7.88 -14.68
CA ALA A 236 20.52 -8.28 -15.43
C ALA A 236 21.84 -8.07 -14.67
N MET A 237 21.87 -7.14 -13.72
CA MET A 237 23.11 -6.65 -13.11
C MET A 237 23.14 -6.93 -11.60
N PRO A 238 23.82 -8.01 -11.16
CA PRO A 238 23.87 -8.39 -9.74
C PRO A 238 24.54 -7.34 -8.84
N GLU A 239 25.44 -6.53 -9.37
CA GLU A 239 26.17 -5.48 -8.64
C GLU A 239 25.29 -4.29 -8.26
N ASP A 240 24.19 -4.03 -8.97
CA ASP A 240 23.24 -2.96 -8.60
C ASP A 240 22.60 -3.21 -7.23
N TRP A 241 22.51 -4.47 -6.83
CA TRP A 241 21.99 -4.83 -5.52
C TRP A 241 22.92 -4.44 -4.37
N ASP A 242 24.20 -4.16 -4.63
CA ASP A 242 25.12 -3.69 -3.59
C ASP A 242 24.77 -2.26 -3.12
N LEU A 243 24.02 -1.49 -3.92
CA LEU A 243 23.41 -0.22 -3.50
C LEU A 243 22.45 -0.41 -2.31
N LEU A 244 21.74 -1.54 -2.23
CA LEU A 244 20.86 -1.81 -1.08
C LEU A 244 21.64 -1.96 0.23
N ARG A 245 22.93 -2.24 0.14
CA ARG A 245 23.78 -2.20 1.31
C ARG A 245 24.16 -0.75 1.65
N THR A 246 24.84 -0.06 0.74
CA THR A 246 25.43 1.27 1.01
C THR A 246 24.36 2.34 1.23
N ASP A 247 23.30 2.30 0.43
CA ASP A 247 22.32 3.37 0.33
C ASP A 247 21.04 3.04 1.10
N VAL A 248 20.97 1.89 1.79
CA VAL A 248 19.80 1.48 2.59
C VAL A 248 20.21 0.87 3.92
N LEU A 249 20.88 -0.29 3.93
CA LEU A 249 21.17 -1.03 5.18
C LEU A 249 22.20 -0.33 6.08
N ASP A 250 23.21 0.29 5.48
CA ASP A 250 24.32 0.94 6.20
C ASP A 250 24.01 2.43 6.49
N LYS A 251 22.79 2.90 6.16
CA LYS A 251 22.35 4.26 6.50
C LYS A 251 22.06 4.42 7.98
N GLU A 252 22.27 5.65 8.44
CA GLU A 252 21.90 6.13 9.75
C GLU A 252 21.20 7.48 9.61
N TYR A 253 20.27 7.77 10.51
CA TYR A 253 19.46 8.99 10.47
C TYR A 253 19.64 9.78 11.76
N PRO A 254 19.82 11.11 11.70
CA PRO A 254 19.96 11.95 12.89
C PRO A 254 18.66 11.96 13.72
N LEU A 255 18.79 12.05 15.05
CA LEU A 255 17.65 12.23 15.94
C LEU A 255 17.15 13.68 15.88
N ALA A 256 15.83 13.88 15.85
CA ALA A 256 15.23 15.22 15.80
C ALA A 256 15.59 16.07 17.04
N GLY A 257 15.62 15.45 18.22
CA GLY A 257 15.97 16.13 19.48
C GLY A 257 17.48 16.32 19.72
N ASP A 258 18.34 15.62 18.96
CA ASP A 258 19.81 15.76 19.04
C ASP A 258 20.45 15.34 17.71
N PRO A 259 20.69 16.29 16.79
CA PRO A 259 21.25 16.01 15.47
C PRO A 259 22.68 15.43 15.48
N GLU A 260 23.40 15.44 16.61
CA GLU A 260 24.71 14.79 16.72
C GLU A 260 24.60 13.28 16.96
N GLN A 261 23.42 12.79 17.31
CA GLN A 261 23.16 11.37 17.51
C GLN A 261 22.44 10.79 16.30
N PHE A 262 22.86 9.58 15.91
CA PHE A 262 22.34 8.89 14.74
C PHE A 262 21.76 7.53 15.14
N MET A 263 20.64 7.18 14.53
CA MET A 263 20.02 5.86 14.65
C MET A 263 20.28 5.04 13.39
N PRO A 264 20.95 3.88 13.50
CA PRO A 264 21.17 3.00 12.35
C PRO A 264 19.91 2.24 11.96
N VAL A 265 19.83 1.82 10.70
CA VAL A 265 18.78 0.89 10.25
C VAL A 265 18.98 -0.47 10.93
N LEU A 266 18.01 -0.98 11.68
CA LEU A 266 18.11 -2.28 12.35
C LEU A 266 18.19 -3.43 11.35
N ALA A 267 17.26 -3.45 10.40
CA ALA A 267 17.12 -4.51 9.43
C ALA A 267 16.43 -4.01 8.15
N MET A 268 16.65 -4.72 7.06
CA MET A 268 16.06 -4.44 5.75
C MET A 268 15.32 -5.67 5.23
N ALA A 269 14.12 -5.46 4.70
CA ALA A 269 13.39 -6.43 3.91
C ALA A 269 13.39 -6.02 2.43
N VAL A 270 13.61 -6.98 1.54
CA VAL A 270 13.64 -6.76 0.09
C VAL A 270 12.67 -7.71 -0.58
N ASP A 271 11.81 -7.18 -1.46
CA ASP A 271 10.99 -8.02 -2.32
C ASP A 271 11.86 -8.79 -3.30
N SER A 272 11.77 -10.11 -3.24
CA SER A 272 12.51 -11.02 -4.12
C SER A 272 11.72 -11.42 -5.36
N GLY A 273 10.45 -11.03 -5.45
CA GLY A 273 9.60 -11.17 -6.64
C GLY A 273 9.93 -10.12 -7.69
N GLY A 274 9.69 -10.45 -8.96
CA GLY A 274 9.92 -9.52 -10.07
C GLY A 274 10.09 -10.22 -11.41
N GLU A 275 10.66 -9.50 -12.37
CA GLU A 275 11.02 -10.01 -13.70
C GLU A 275 12.04 -11.15 -13.62
N ASP A 276 12.14 -11.92 -14.71
CA ASP A 276 13.14 -12.99 -14.84
C ASP A 276 14.55 -12.49 -14.48
N GLY A 277 15.21 -13.15 -13.53
CA GLY A 277 16.55 -12.79 -13.02
C GLY A 277 16.58 -12.04 -11.69
N VAL A 278 15.50 -11.33 -11.31
CA VAL A 278 15.42 -10.56 -10.05
C VAL A 278 15.60 -11.47 -8.83
N THR A 279 14.89 -12.61 -8.79
CA THR A 279 14.97 -13.55 -7.67
C THR A 279 16.36 -14.16 -7.50
N ASP A 280 17.05 -14.49 -8.60
CA ASP A 280 18.42 -15.03 -8.53
C ASP A 280 19.41 -13.99 -8.01
N ASN A 281 19.27 -12.73 -8.45
CA ASN A 281 20.10 -11.63 -7.98
C ASN A 281 19.84 -11.29 -6.51
N ALA A 282 18.57 -11.35 -6.06
CA ALA A 282 18.22 -11.23 -4.64
C ALA A 282 18.94 -12.29 -3.79
N TYR A 283 18.95 -13.54 -4.25
CA TYR A 283 19.67 -14.63 -3.58
C TYR A 283 21.18 -14.45 -3.61
N ALA A 284 21.73 -13.93 -4.70
CA ALA A 284 23.16 -13.62 -4.81
C ALA A 284 23.55 -12.50 -3.83
N PHE A 285 22.75 -11.44 -3.75
CA PHE A 285 22.92 -10.33 -2.80
C PHE A 285 22.89 -10.83 -1.35
N TRP A 286 21.91 -11.65 -0.97
CA TRP A 286 21.86 -12.22 0.37
C TRP A 286 23.09 -13.08 0.70
N ARG A 287 23.56 -13.89 -0.26
CA ARG A 287 24.81 -14.67 -0.12
C ARG A 287 26.04 -13.77 0.04
N ARG A 288 26.10 -12.61 -0.64
CA ARG A 288 27.16 -11.60 -0.42
C ARG A 288 27.07 -11.02 0.99
N CYS A 289 25.87 -10.67 1.45
CA CYS A 289 25.64 -10.20 2.82
C CYS A 289 26.05 -11.24 3.87
N LYS A 290 25.82 -12.54 3.62
CA LYS A 290 26.23 -13.63 4.51
C LYS A 290 27.75 -13.72 4.63
N ARG A 291 28.47 -13.67 3.51
CA ARG A 291 29.95 -13.66 3.50
C ARG A 291 30.54 -12.47 4.27
N ARG A 292 29.82 -11.35 4.31
CA ARG A 292 30.22 -10.13 5.00
C ARG A 292 29.62 -9.99 6.41
N GLY A 293 29.02 -11.05 6.96
CA GLY A 293 28.54 -11.08 8.35
C GLY A 293 27.24 -10.32 8.64
N VAL A 294 26.57 -9.74 7.64
CA VAL A 294 25.39 -8.87 7.83
C VAL A 294 24.06 -9.52 7.41
N ALA A 295 24.07 -10.77 6.93
CA ALA A 295 22.84 -11.47 6.51
C ALA A 295 21.77 -11.59 7.60
N GLY A 296 22.15 -11.53 8.89
CA GLY A 296 21.20 -11.49 10.00
C GLY A 296 20.32 -10.25 10.03
N ARG A 297 20.64 -9.21 9.24
CA ARG A 297 19.87 -7.96 9.09
C ARG A 297 19.11 -7.88 7.76
N VAL A 298 19.25 -8.85 6.86
CA VAL A 298 18.66 -8.81 5.51
C VAL A 298 17.65 -9.94 5.32
N TYR A 299 16.42 -9.58 4.93
CA TYR A 299 15.29 -10.48 4.79
C TYR A 299 14.76 -10.42 3.35
N LEU A 300 14.54 -11.58 2.74
CA LEU A 300 13.94 -11.67 1.41
C LEU A 300 12.49 -12.07 1.52
N PHE A 301 11.59 -11.24 1.00
CA PHE A 301 10.16 -11.42 1.08
C PHE A 301 9.58 -11.85 -0.26
N LYS A 302 8.47 -12.57 -0.20
CA LYS A 302 7.64 -12.93 -1.34
C LYS A 302 6.20 -13.12 -0.88
N GLY A 303 5.24 -12.64 -1.65
CA GLY A 303 3.82 -12.96 -1.41
C GLY A 303 3.56 -14.46 -1.54
N ASP A 304 2.84 -15.03 -0.56
CA ASP A 304 2.41 -16.43 -0.64
C ASP A 304 1.14 -16.54 -1.49
N SER A 305 1.18 -17.37 -2.53
CA SER A 305 0.01 -17.68 -3.33
C SER A 305 -0.92 -18.70 -2.67
N THR A 306 -0.42 -19.42 -1.65
CA THR A 306 -1.19 -20.40 -0.89
C THR A 306 -1.66 -19.78 0.42
N ARG A 307 -2.95 -19.92 0.73
CA ARG A 307 -3.48 -19.48 2.03
C ARG A 307 -2.94 -20.38 3.13
N ARG A 308 -2.33 -19.78 4.15
CA ARG A 308 -1.80 -20.47 5.34
C ARG A 308 -2.34 -19.82 6.61
N GLU A 309 -2.34 -20.57 7.71
CA GLU A 309 -2.72 -20.07 9.02
C GLU A 309 -1.69 -19.07 9.58
N LYS A 310 -0.39 -19.34 9.39
CA LYS A 310 0.67 -18.45 9.85
C LYS A 310 0.79 -17.25 8.91
N LEU A 311 0.79 -16.05 9.50
CA LEU A 311 0.96 -14.78 8.79
C LEU A 311 2.26 -14.71 7.97
N ILE A 312 3.33 -15.32 8.50
CA ILE A 312 4.67 -15.34 7.92
C ILE A 312 5.21 -16.76 8.00
N THR A 313 5.63 -17.30 6.87
CA THR A 313 6.24 -18.63 6.79
C THR A 313 7.66 -18.53 6.27
N LYS A 314 8.64 -18.94 7.08
CA LYS A 314 10.03 -19.03 6.67
C LYS A 314 10.26 -20.34 5.91
N THR A 315 10.77 -20.25 4.70
CA THR A 315 11.11 -21.38 3.84
C THR A 315 12.56 -21.29 3.39
N TYR A 316 13.11 -22.42 2.96
CA TYR A 316 14.42 -22.51 2.34
C TYR A 316 14.21 -23.15 0.96
N PRO A 317 14.00 -22.35 -0.10
CA PRO A 317 13.78 -22.90 -1.42
C PRO A 317 14.98 -23.75 -1.83
N ASP A 318 14.72 -25.01 -2.19
CA ASP A 318 15.70 -25.91 -2.76
C ASP A 318 15.14 -26.44 -4.08
N ASN A 319 15.73 -25.98 -5.19
CA ASN A 319 15.29 -26.32 -6.55
C ASN A 319 16.39 -27.07 -7.30
N THR A 320 17.32 -27.73 -6.60
CA THR A 320 18.41 -28.49 -7.23
C THR A 320 17.94 -29.67 -8.06
N GLU A 321 16.73 -30.20 -7.82
CA GLU A 321 16.18 -31.39 -8.48
C GLU A 321 15.00 -31.12 -9.43
N ARG A 322 14.59 -29.85 -9.59
CA ARG A 322 13.42 -29.47 -10.40
C ARG A 322 13.82 -28.56 -11.55
N SER A 323 13.95 -29.14 -12.74
CA SER A 323 14.36 -28.46 -13.98
C SER A 323 13.32 -27.48 -14.55
N ASP A 324 12.11 -27.45 -13.99
CA ASP A 324 10.99 -26.59 -14.42
C ASP A 324 11.00 -25.19 -13.79
N ARG A 325 11.81 -24.95 -12.75
CA ARG A 325 11.93 -23.64 -12.08
C ARG A 325 13.28 -22.98 -12.36
N LYS A 326 13.22 -21.74 -12.88
CA LYS A 326 14.37 -20.99 -13.42
C LYS A 326 15.43 -20.59 -12.39
N ALA A 327 15.06 -20.38 -11.11
CA ALA A 327 15.97 -19.88 -10.08
C ALA A 327 16.71 -21.02 -9.34
N LYS A 328 18.06 -20.99 -9.37
CA LYS A 328 18.94 -21.99 -8.71
C LYS A 328 19.09 -21.70 -7.22
N ALA A 329 18.13 -22.15 -6.42
CA ALA A 329 18.21 -22.11 -4.96
C ALA A 329 18.75 -23.45 -4.42
N ARG A 330 19.83 -23.41 -3.64
CA ARG A 330 20.49 -24.60 -3.03
C ARG A 330 20.10 -24.79 -1.55
N GLY A 331 18.86 -24.51 -1.15
CA GLY A 331 18.39 -24.68 0.23
C GLY A 331 19.05 -23.78 1.30
N GLN A 332 19.88 -22.81 0.91
CA GLN A 332 20.72 -22.03 1.85
C GLN A 332 20.20 -20.61 2.14
N VAL A 333 19.29 -20.09 1.30
CA VAL A 333 18.81 -18.70 1.39
C VAL A 333 17.42 -18.71 2.03
N PRO A 334 17.21 -18.03 3.18
CA PRO A 334 15.90 -17.95 3.80
C PRO A 334 14.99 -17.03 2.99
N LEU A 335 13.83 -17.55 2.61
CA LEU A 335 12.75 -16.81 1.96
C LEU A 335 11.52 -16.77 2.87
N TYR A 336 10.99 -15.57 3.13
CA TYR A 336 9.82 -15.40 3.96
C TYR A 336 8.60 -15.18 3.07
N LEU A 337 7.64 -16.11 3.17
CA LEU A 337 6.37 -16.07 2.48
C LEU A 337 5.36 -15.31 3.33
N LEU A 338 4.76 -14.27 2.77
CA LEU A 338 3.86 -13.36 3.47
C LEU A 338 2.41 -13.60 3.05
N GLN A 339 1.52 -13.72 4.04
CA GLN A 339 0.06 -13.64 3.82
C GLN A 339 -0.33 -12.17 3.66
N THR A 340 -0.15 -11.64 2.45
CA THR A 340 -0.28 -10.19 2.14
C THR A 340 -1.66 -9.63 2.48
N ASN A 341 -2.75 -10.38 2.23
CA ASN A 341 -4.09 -9.91 2.55
C ASN A 341 -4.28 -9.62 4.05
N ALA A 342 -3.81 -10.53 4.91
CA ALA A 342 -3.92 -10.36 6.36
C ALA A 342 -3.00 -9.24 6.90
N LEU A 343 -1.83 -9.04 6.29
CA LEU A 343 -0.97 -7.89 6.62
C LEU A 343 -1.63 -6.57 6.20
N LYS A 344 -2.23 -6.52 5.01
CA LYS A 344 -2.98 -5.35 4.52
C LYS A 344 -4.18 -5.05 5.40
N ASP A 345 -4.91 -6.06 5.85
CA ASP A 345 -6.00 -5.90 6.82
C ASP A 345 -5.50 -5.22 8.12
N ARG A 346 -4.33 -5.61 8.65
CA ARG A 346 -3.72 -4.98 9.84
C ARG A 346 -3.27 -3.54 9.59
N ILE A 347 -2.66 -3.25 8.45
CA ILE A 347 -2.26 -1.88 8.10
C ILE A 347 -3.50 -1.01 7.94
N ALA A 348 -4.53 -1.52 7.28
CA ALA A 348 -5.78 -0.80 7.09
C ALA A 348 -6.45 -0.44 8.43
N ALA A 349 -6.52 -1.39 9.37
CA ALA A 349 -7.04 -1.12 10.72
C ALA A 349 -6.19 -0.07 11.48
N ALA A 350 -4.88 -0.01 11.22
CA ALA A 350 -4.02 1.02 11.81
C ALA A 350 -4.24 2.41 11.17
N LEU A 351 -4.58 2.46 9.88
CA LEU A 351 -4.91 3.72 9.19
C LEU A 351 -6.23 4.32 9.68
N GLU A 352 -7.18 3.48 10.12
CA GLU A 352 -8.47 3.89 10.68
C GLU A 352 -8.33 4.57 12.07
N ARG A 353 -7.14 4.52 12.69
CA ARG A 353 -6.89 5.23 13.96
C ARG A 353 -6.72 6.73 13.74
N GLU A 354 -7.49 7.52 14.48
CA GLU A 354 -7.42 8.99 14.44
C GLU A 354 -6.45 9.58 15.48
N GLU A 355 -6.31 8.93 16.64
CA GLU A 355 -5.47 9.43 17.74
C GLU A 355 -4.10 8.72 17.83
N PRO A 356 -3.02 9.48 18.11
CA PRO A 356 -1.69 8.93 18.41
C PRO A 356 -1.69 7.85 19.49
N GLY A 357 -0.73 6.93 19.42
CA GLY A 357 -0.58 5.82 20.36
C GLY A 357 -0.45 4.46 19.69
N ALA A 358 -0.88 3.41 20.39
CA ALA A 358 -0.65 2.02 19.97
C ALA A 358 -1.14 1.76 18.54
N ASN A 359 -0.25 1.29 17.67
CA ASN A 359 -0.48 1.05 16.24
C ASN A 359 -0.78 2.27 15.36
N TYR A 360 -0.74 3.51 15.88
CA TYR A 360 -0.92 4.71 15.06
C TYR A 360 0.22 4.89 14.05
N ILE A 361 -0.09 5.49 12.90
CA ILE A 361 0.85 5.77 11.82
C ILE A 361 0.97 7.28 11.66
N HIS A 362 2.17 7.80 11.91
CA HIS A 362 2.51 9.20 11.70
C HIS A 362 3.00 9.42 10.27
N PHE A 363 2.42 10.41 9.61
CA PHE A 363 2.79 10.84 8.27
C PHE A 363 3.43 12.22 8.33
N PRO A 364 4.62 12.42 7.77
CA PRO A 364 5.21 13.75 7.68
C PRO A 364 4.64 14.57 6.51
N ASP A 365 4.60 15.89 6.67
CA ASP A 365 4.09 16.89 5.73
C ASP A 365 4.80 16.94 4.37
N TRP A 366 6.06 16.51 4.30
CA TRP A 366 6.81 16.43 3.04
C TRP A 366 6.38 15.27 2.13
N LEU A 367 5.47 14.39 2.57
CA LEU A 367 4.83 13.40 1.71
C LEU A 367 3.77 14.06 0.83
N GLY A 368 3.94 13.93 -0.49
CA GLY A 368 2.97 14.46 -1.45
C GLY A 368 1.73 13.57 -1.61
N PRO A 369 0.68 14.06 -2.30
CA PRO A 369 -0.57 13.32 -2.55
C PRO A 369 -0.36 11.92 -3.14
N TRP A 370 0.65 11.76 -4.01
CA TRP A 370 1.02 10.49 -4.62
C TRP A 370 1.26 9.34 -3.62
N PHE A 371 1.75 9.65 -2.41
CA PHE A 371 2.01 8.63 -1.40
C PHE A 371 0.71 8.08 -0.82
N TYR A 372 -0.24 8.97 -0.53
CA TYR A 372 -1.55 8.62 0.00
C TYR A 372 -2.39 7.90 -1.06
N GLU A 373 -2.30 8.34 -2.32
CA GLU A 373 -2.87 7.62 -3.46
C GLU A 373 -2.33 6.19 -3.56
N GLU A 374 -1.00 5.98 -3.45
CA GLU A 374 -0.40 4.64 -3.43
C GLU A 374 -0.84 3.81 -2.21
N LEU A 375 -0.99 4.45 -1.05
CA LEU A 375 -1.34 3.80 0.21
C LEU A 375 -2.79 3.30 0.23
N THR A 376 -3.71 4.04 -0.39
CA THR A 376 -5.14 3.73 -0.45
C THR A 376 -5.54 3.12 -1.79
N TYR A 377 -4.60 2.84 -2.70
CA TYR A 377 -4.92 2.41 -4.06
C TYR A 377 -5.63 1.06 -4.14
N GLU A 378 -5.23 0.11 -3.30
CA GLU A 378 -5.86 -1.20 -3.28
C GLU A 378 -7.12 -1.22 -2.44
N GLU A 379 -8.11 -1.95 -2.95
CA GLU A 379 -9.40 -2.10 -2.29
C GLU A 379 -9.57 -3.53 -1.79
N ARG A 380 -10.19 -3.64 -0.63
CA ARG A 380 -10.50 -4.90 0.01
C ARG A 380 -11.82 -5.43 -0.53
N GLY A 381 -11.77 -6.47 -1.38
CA GLY A 381 -12.94 -7.12 -1.94
C GLY A 381 -13.73 -7.96 -0.92
N ALA A 382 -14.99 -8.25 -1.24
CA ALA A 382 -15.86 -9.13 -0.46
C ALA A 382 -15.31 -10.56 -0.33
N ASP A 383 -14.48 -11.00 -1.30
CA ASP A 383 -13.85 -12.31 -1.35
C ASP A 383 -12.67 -12.52 -0.39
N GLY A 384 -12.40 -11.55 0.49
CA GLY A 384 -11.26 -11.67 1.40
C GLY A 384 -9.96 -11.07 0.85
N LYS A 385 -9.92 -10.59 -0.40
CA LYS A 385 -8.68 -10.28 -1.10
C LYS A 385 -8.53 -8.80 -1.40
N TRP A 386 -7.32 -8.32 -1.29
CA TRP A 386 -6.94 -6.99 -1.74
C TRP A 386 -6.62 -7.01 -3.23
N LYS A 387 -7.20 -6.05 -3.96
CA LYS A 387 -7.05 -5.96 -5.42
C LYS A 387 -6.88 -4.52 -5.84
N LYS A 388 -6.10 -4.31 -6.89
CA LYS A 388 -5.99 -3.03 -7.58
C LYS A 388 -7.25 -2.79 -8.43
N PRO A 389 -7.93 -1.64 -8.29
CA PRO A 389 -9.08 -1.29 -9.13
C PRO A 389 -8.66 -0.93 -10.57
N GLY A 390 -7.37 -0.71 -10.80
CA GLY A 390 -6.81 -0.41 -12.12
C GLY A 390 -5.29 -0.57 -12.19
N ARG A 391 -4.62 0.28 -12.97
CA ARG A 391 -3.16 0.24 -13.22
C ARG A 391 -2.32 1.22 -12.39
N GLY A 392 -2.86 1.71 -11.30
CA GLY A 392 -2.15 2.60 -10.38
C GLY A 392 -1.11 1.87 -9.53
N ASN A 393 -0.26 2.70 -8.94
CA ASN A 393 0.81 2.32 -8.04
C ASN A 393 0.22 1.98 -6.66
N ASN A 394 0.88 1.08 -5.94
CA ASN A 394 0.47 0.60 -4.61
C ASN A 394 1.67 0.42 -3.66
N GLU A 395 2.84 0.91 -4.07
CA GLU A 395 4.11 0.60 -3.42
C GLU A 395 4.11 1.04 -1.94
N ALA A 396 3.47 2.16 -1.59
CA ALA A 396 3.37 2.61 -0.21
C ALA A 396 2.70 1.58 0.72
N LEU A 397 1.58 0.97 0.29
CA LEU A 397 0.87 -0.04 1.08
C LEU A 397 1.68 -1.34 1.22
N ASP A 398 2.28 -1.81 0.12
CA ASP A 398 3.09 -3.04 0.13
C ASP A 398 4.34 -2.88 1.00
N LEU A 399 5.03 -1.73 0.91
CA LEU A 399 6.19 -1.43 1.75
C LEU A 399 5.81 -1.32 3.24
N MET A 400 4.66 -0.73 3.57
CA MET A 400 4.15 -0.73 4.94
C MET A 400 3.88 -2.16 5.46
N CYS A 401 3.29 -3.01 4.62
CA CYS A 401 3.06 -4.42 4.97
C CYS A 401 4.38 -5.17 5.21
N TYR A 402 5.39 -4.91 4.38
CA TYR A 402 6.73 -5.49 4.54
C TYR A 402 7.38 -4.99 5.83
N ALA A 403 7.24 -3.70 6.17
CA ALA A 403 7.84 -3.15 7.39
C ALA A 403 7.21 -3.83 8.62
N HIS A 404 5.89 -3.98 8.60
CA HIS A 404 5.15 -4.67 9.66
C HIS A 404 5.53 -6.15 9.77
N ALA A 405 5.65 -6.87 8.64
CA ALA A 405 6.09 -8.25 8.64
C ALA A 405 7.51 -8.41 9.21
N LEU A 406 8.42 -7.50 8.88
CA LEU A 406 9.80 -7.51 9.36
C LEU A 406 9.89 -7.35 10.88
N VAL A 407 9.10 -6.45 11.46
CA VAL A 407 9.09 -6.27 12.92
C VAL A 407 8.45 -7.46 13.65
N ILE A 408 7.42 -8.09 13.07
CA ILE A 408 6.85 -9.34 13.61
C ILE A 408 7.92 -10.45 13.64
N ILE A 409 8.70 -10.60 12.56
CA ILE A 409 9.81 -11.58 12.52
C ILE A 409 10.86 -11.28 13.60
N ARG A 410 11.07 -10.00 13.94
CA ARG A 410 11.93 -9.55 15.04
C ARG A 410 11.28 -9.67 16.42
N LYS A 411 10.10 -10.30 16.51
CA LYS A 411 9.33 -10.52 17.74
C LYS A 411 8.94 -9.23 18.44
N TYR A 412 8.64 -8.19 17.65
CA TYR A 412 8.21 -6.89 18.14
C TYR A 412 7.03 -6.97 19.12
N GLU A 413 6.02 -7.78 18.79
CA GLU A 413 4.81 -7.97 19.61
C GLU A 413 5.10 -8.63 20.97
N GLN A 414 6.29 -9.20 21.16
CA GLN A 414 6.72 -9.87 22.39
C GLN A 414 7.68 -9.02 23.23
N ILE A 415 7.96 -7.78 22.82
CA ILE A 415 8.85 -6.89 23.55
C ILE A 415 8.14 -6.44 24.84
N ASN A 416 8.82 -6.63 25.98
CA ASN A 416 8.48 -5.89 27.19
C ASN A 416 9.06 -4.47 27.08
N TRP A 417 8.20 -3.47 26.92
CA TRP A 417 8.59 -2.07 26.76
C TRP A 417 9.08 -1.39 28.04
N GLU A 418 8.87 -2.00 29.21
CA GLU A 418 9.50 -1.57 30.47
C GLU A 418 10.97 -1.98 30.51
N LYS A 419 11.34 -3.07 29.82
CA LYS A 419 12.71 -3.58 29.72
C LYS A 419 13.04 -3.97 28.28
N PRO A 420 13.11 -3.00 27.35
CA PRO A 420 13.28 -3.29 25.95
C PRO A 420 14.66 -3.90 25.67
N PRO A 421 14.77 -4.74 24.62
CA PRO A 421 16.04 -5.31 24.22
C PRO A 421 17.01 -4.19 23.80
N GLY A 422 18.32 -4.44 23.89
CA GLY A 422 19.34 -3.41 23.68
C GLY A 422 19.24 -2.67 22.34
N TRP A 423 18.77 -3.33 21.29
CA TRP A 423 18.58 -2.74 19.96
C TRP A 423 17.33 -1.85 19.83
N ALA A 424 16.43 -1.85 20.81
CA ALA A 424 15.24 -1.01 20.88
C ALA A 424 15.28 -0.04 22.07
N ARG A 425 16.42 0.08 22.75
CA ARG A 425 16.63 1.10 23.78
C ARG A 425 16.97 2.41 23.10
N LEU A 426 16.40 3.49 23.61
CA LEU A 426 16.88 4.82 23.25
C LEU A 426 18.33 4.99 23.73
N PRO A 427 19.14 5.78 23.02
CA PRO A 427 20.40 6.26 23.57
C PRO A 427 20.15 6.96 24.91
N GLU A 428 20.96 6.65 25.92
CA GLU A 428 20.88 7.36 27.20
C GLU A 428 21.26 8.82 26.97
N LYS A 429 20.32 9.75 27.22
CA LYS A 429 20.61 11.19 27.24
C LYS A 429 21.64 11.45 28.34
N GLY A 430 22.92 11.56 27.98
CA GLY A 430 24.01 11.91 28.92
C GLY A 430 25.24 11.00 28.92
N ALA A 431 25.31 9.94 28.10
CA ALA A 431 26.55 9.20 27.93
C ALA A 431 27.52 9.99 27.03
N ALA A 432 28.22 10.97 27.63
CA ALA A 432 29.30 11.70 27.00
C ALA A 432 30.29 10.73 26.34
N LYS A 433 30.64 11.02 25.09
CA LYS A 433 31.61 10.31 24.26
C LYS A 433 32.91 10.05 25.03
N THR A 434 33.16 8.81 25.44
CA THR A 434 34.53 8.28 25.58
C THR A 434 34.80 7.33 24.42
N THR A 435 34.90 7.89 23.22
CA THR A 435 35.70 7.27 22.16
C THR A 435 37.16 7.50 22.52
N GLN A 436 37.81 6.54 23.17
CA GLN A 436 39.26 6.44 23.03
C GLN A 436 39.56 5.98 21.61
N PRO A 437 40.40 6.70 20.85
CA PRO A 437 40.81 6.26 19.53
C PRO A 437 41.62 4.98 19.67
N VAL A 438 41.22 3.94 18.94
CA VAL A 438 42.04 2.73 18.76
C VAL A 438 43.28 3.16 18.00
N GLY A 439 44.35 3.45 18.75
CA GLY A 439 45.67 3.73 18.23
C GLY A 439 46.13 2.58 17.34
N ALA A 440 46.58 2.92 16.14
CA ALA A 440 47.21 2.04 15.20
C ALA A 440 48.27 1.18 15.91
N ARG A 441 48.10 -0.14 15.87
CA ARG A 441 49.15 -1.09 16.27
C ARG A 441 50.30 -0.97 15.28
N ARG A 442 51.25 -0.09 15.59
CA ARG A 442 52.61 -0.10 15.01
C ARG A 442 53.23 -1.45 15.39
N GLN A 443 53.74 -2.15 14.39
CA GLN A 443 54.63 -3.28 14.56
C GLN A 443 55.88 -2.79 15.28
N GLU A 444 56.04 -3.14 16.56
CA GLU A 444 57.32 -3.04 17.24
C GLU A 444 58.16 -4.27 16.88
N GLN A 445 59.26 -3.99 16.19
CA GLN A 445 60.40 -4.86 16.01
C GLN A 445 60.94 -5.23 17.38
N HIS A 446 61.01 -6.53 17.68
CA HIS A 446 61.81 -7.04 18.78
C HIS A 446 63.05 -7.72 18.19
N GLU A 447 64.16 -7.00 18.21
CA GLU A 447 65.50 -7.57 18.14
C GLU A 447 65.89 -8.12 19.52
N GLY A 448 66.59 -9.26 19.50
CA GLY A 448 67.52 -9.67 20.56
C GLY A 448 67.06 -10.78 21.50
N GLY A 449 67.63 -11.98 21.33
CA GLY A 449 67.74 -12.95 22.42
C GLY A 449 67.74 -14.43 22.02
N GLU A 450 68.87 -14.92 21.49
CA GLU A 450 69.16 -16.36 21.45
C GLU A 450 69.19 -16.97 22.86
N LYS A 451 68.51 -18.11 23.07
CA LYS A 451 69.16 -19.40 23.36
C LYS A 451 68.19 -20.57 23.63
N ALA A 452 68.62 -21.72 23.10
CA ALA A 452 68.50 -23.10 23.61
C ALA A 452 67.18 -23.91 23.40
N VAL A 453 67.16 -24.56 22.24
CA VAL A 453 66.76 -25.95 21.92
C VAL A 453 66.32 -26.86 23.09
N LYS A 454 65.14 -27.49 22.93
CA LYS A 454 64.92 -28.92 23.25
C LYS A 454 63.80 -29.51 22.37
N ALA A 455 64.17 -30.52 21.60
CA ALA A 455 63.31 -31.26 20.67
C ALA A 455 62.46 -32.34 21.37
N ARG A 456 61.26 -32.62 20.84
CA ARG A 456 60.67 -33.98 20.91
C ARG A 456 59.62 -34.27 19.81
N LYS A 457 60.10 -35.04 18.82
CA LYS A 457 59.48 -36.12 18.03
C LYS A 457 57.96 -36.10 17.72
N LYS A 458 57.68 -35.92 16.42
CA LYS A 458 56.48 -36.42 15.71
C LYS A 458 56.40 -37.95 15.79
N LYS A 459 55.21 -38.48 16.09
CA LYS A 459 54.84 -39.88 15.81
C LYS A 459 54.02 -39.91 14.51
N ILE A 460 54.57 -40.57 13.51
CA ILE A 460 53.88 -41.09 12.33
C ILE A 460 53.62 -42.57 12.64
N LEU A 461 52.41 -43.07 12.34
CA LEU A 461 52.12 -44.50 12.29
C LEU A 461 51.68 -44.88 10.87
N PRO A 462 52.02 -46.11 10.41
CA PRO A 462 52.11 -46.45 8.99
C PRO A 462 50.90 -47.25 8.49
N ALA A 463 50.82 -47.33 7.17
CA ALA A 463 49.92 -48.22 6.42
C ALA A 463 50.57 -49.60 6.17
N TRP A 464 49.73 -50.53 5.67
CA TRP A 464 49.97 -51.91 5.18
C TRP A 464 49.94 -52.99 6.29
N GLY A 465 49.22 -54.12 6.18
CA GLY A 465 48.31 -54.65 5.16
C GLY A 465 47.86 -56.08 5.53
N GLY A 466 46.92 -56.64 4.77
CA GLY A 466 46.81 -58.10 4.58
C GLY A 466 45.59 -58.83 5.15
N GLY A 467 44.55 -59.04 4.32
CA GLY A 467 44.27 -60.38 3.79
C GLY A 467 43.09 -61.21 4.35
N SER A 468 42.23 -61.63 3.40
CA SER A 468 41.25 -62.75 3.42
C SER A 468 39.92 -62.50 4.16
N GLY A 469 38.75 -62.85 3.62
CA GLY A 469 38.40 -63.53 2.36
C GLY A 469 36.88 -63.76 2.29
N GLY A 470 36.40 -64.11 1.08
CA GLY A 470 35.06 -64.67 0.81
C GLY A 470 33.96 -63.61 0.62
N GLY A 471 33.14 -63.61 -0.43
CA GLY A 471 32.85 -64.65 -1.41
C GLY A 471 31.36 -64.57 -1.75
N TRP A 472 31.10 -64.09 -2.95
CA TRP A 472 29.87 -64.08 -3.77
C TRP A 472 28.76 -65.09 -3.45
N LEU A 473 27.52 -64.60 -3.44
CA LEU A 473 26.51 -64.86 -4.47
C LEU A 473 25.43 -63.77 -4.46
#